data_AF-A0A6L3V6W1-F1
#
_entry.id   AF-A0A6L3V6W1-F1
#
_cell.length_a   1.000
_cell.length_b   1.000
_cell.length_c   1.000
_cell.angle_alpha   90.00
_cell.angle_beta   90.00
_cell.angle_gamma   90.00
#
_symmetry.space_group_name_H-M   'P 1'
#
loop_
_entity.id
_entity.type
_entity.pdbx_description
1 polymer ?
#
loop_
_entity_poly.entity_id
_entity_poly.type
_entity_poly.pdbx_seq_one_letter_code
_entity_poly.pdbx_strand_id
1 'polypeptide(L)'
;MLPLIFSCLFMFSSFSSMTGEILHYLNSGEEATLINETFRVMQVNGENGKYVVTGESRTKNGHFYYVVEDGHNELVSEKQVHTKAVFPSWSTFRLEVNIPERDLPENGAVILYLFERNKEGQIINGLPVKLETIQQS
;
A
#
# COMPACT_ATOMS: atom_id res chain seq x y z
N MET A 1 61.95 2.68 -22.49
CA MET A 1 61.15 3.45 -21.54
C MET A 1 59.97 4.06 -22.30
N LEU A 2 58.77 3.48 -22.17
CA LEU A 2 57.51 4.05 -22.68
C LEU A 2 56.78 4.69 -21.49
N PRO A 3 56.14 5.86 -21.64
CA PRO A 3 55.41 6.50 -20.54
C PRO A 3 54.03 5.86 -20.37
N LEU A 4 53.70 5.49 -19.12
CA LEU A 4 52.37 5.05 -18.72
C LEU A 4 51.38 6.21 -18.77
N ILE A 5 50.26 5.97 -19.44
CA ILE A 5 49.11 6.86 -19.58
C ILE A 5 48.36 6.91 -18.24
N PHE A 6 48.11 8.12 -17.76
CA PHE A 6 47.14 8.46 -16.72
C PHE A 6 45.76 7.96 -17.13
N SER A 7 45.16 7.07 -16.33
CA SER A 7 43.72 6.82 -16.39
C SER A 7 43.16 6.88 -14.97
N CYS A 8 42.60 8.05 -14.65
CA CYS A 8 41.69 8.23 -13.52
C CYS A 8 40.39 7.50 -13.86
N LEU A 9 40.20 6.30 -13.31
CA LEU A 9 38.87 5.71 -13.23
C LEU A 9 38.32 6.02 -11.83
N PHE A 10 37.49 7.06 -11.78
CA PHE A 10 36.59 7.32 -10.66
C PHE A 10 35.79 6.05 -10.36
N MET A 11 36.08 5.40 -9.24
CA MET A 11 35.14 4.44 -8.66
C MET A 11 33.97 5.24 -8.06
N PHE A 12 32.96 5.50 -8.89
CA PHE A 12 31.64 5.85 -8.37
C PHE A 12 31.09 4.62 -7.66
N SER A 13 31.09 4.70 -6.35
CA SER A 13 30.37 3.83 -5.43
C SER A 13 28.96 3.55 -5.96
N SER A 14 28.62 2.27 -6.07
CA SER A 14 27.32 1.78 -6.49
C SER A 14 26.20 2.33 -5.60
N PHE A 15 25.55 3.40 -6.04
CA PHE A 15 24.27 3.81 -5.51
C PHE A 15 23.24 2.83 -6.08
N SER A 16 22.87 1.85 -5.27
CA SER A 16 21.98 0.76 -5.67
C SER A 16 20.63 1.32 -6.09
N SER A 17 20.24 0.96 -7.31
CA SER A 17 18.96 1.23 -7.95
C SER A 17 17.80 0.70 -7.10
N MET A 18 17.22 1.55 -6.26
CA MET A 18 15.95 1.26 -5.57
C MET A 18 14.96 2.43 -5.71
N THR A 19 14.96 3.08 -6.87
CA THR A 19 13.96 4.10 -7.23
C THR A 19 13.38 3.90 -8.64
N GLY A 20 13.94 2.97 -9.42
CA GLY A 20 13.53 2.74 -10.81
C GLY A 20 12.31 1.83 -10.99
N GLU A 21 11.98 0.96 -10.03
CA GLU A 21 10.85 0.03 -10.18
C GLU A 21 9.48 0.64 -9.85
N ILE A 22 9.44 1.74 -9.09
CA ILE A 22 8.18 2.41 -8.73
C ILE A 22 7.70 3.35 -9.86
N LEU A 23 8.61 3.90 -10.66
CA LEU A 23 8.29 4.89 -11.68
C LEU A 23 7.76 4.30 -13.00
N HIS A 24 7.93 2.99 -13.24
CA HIS A 24 7.39 2.33 -14.44
C HIS A 24 5.93 1.86 -14.28
N TYR A 25 5.37 1.87 -13.06
CA TYR A 25 4.00 1.39 -12.78
C TYR A 25 2.91 2.46 -12.94
N LEU A 26 3.26 3.72 -13.22
CA LEU A 26 2.30 4.83 -13.23
C LEU A 26 1.82 5.26 -14.62
N ASN A 27 2.16 4.55 -15.70
CA ASN A 27 1.92 5.04 -17.07
C ASN A 27 1.17 4.10 -18.02
N SER A 28 0.39 3.14 -17.52
CA SER A 28 -0.49 2.33 -18.35
C SER A 28 -1.86 2.21 -17.70
N GLY A 29 -2.92 2.63 -18.40
CA GLY A 29 -4.32 2.52 -17.99
C GLY A 29 -4.85 1.08 -17.96
N GLU A 30 -4.12 0.17 -17.32
CA GLU A 30 -4.63 -1.09 -16.78
C GLU A 30 -5.01 -0.87 -15.32
N GLU A 31 -6.14 -1.45 -14.88
CA GLU A 31 -6.51 -1.53 -13.48
C GLU A 31 -5.39 -2.28 -12.72
N ALA A 32 -4.50 -1.52 -12.07
CA ALA A 32 -3.36 -2.08 -11.38
C ALA A 32 -3.86 -3.05 -10.29
N THR A 33 -3.55 -4.34 -10.45
CA THR A 33 -3.82 -5.34 -9.42
C THR A 33 -3.00 -4.98 -8.18
N LEU A 34 -3.67 -4.55 -7.11
CA LEU A 34 -3.04 -4.17 -5.86
C LEU A 34 -2.67 -5.43 -5.06
N ILE A 35 -1.42 -5.86 -5.18
CA ILE A 35 -0.92 -7.11 -4.61
C ILE A 35 0.46 -6.92 -3.96
N ASN A 36 0.68 -7.61 -2.84
CA ASN A 36 2.02 -7.85 -2.29
C ASN A 36 2.15 -9.30 -1.79
N GLU A 37 3.18 -9.60 -0.99
CA GLU A 37 3.39 -10.95 -0.48
C GLU A 37 2.28 -11.47 0.43
N THR A 38 1.56 -10.58 1.14
CA THR A 38 0.54 -10.91 2.14
C THR A 38 -0.87 -10.68 1.63
N PHE A 39 -1.09 -9.64 0.82
CA PHE A 39 -2.41 -9.15 0.43
C PHE A 39 -2.63 -9.18 -1.07
N ARG A 40 -3.88 -9.43 -1.46
CA ARG A 40 -4.40 -9.29 -2.82
C ARG A 40 -5.73 -8.56 -2.74
N VAL A 41 -5.80 -7.33 -3.22
CA VAL A 41 -7.08 -6.64 -3.33
C VAL A 41 -7.67 -6.96 -4.69
N MET A 42 -8.91 -7.45 -4.67
CA MET A 42 -9.64 -7.86 -5.87
C MET A 42 -10.62 -6.78 -6.33
N GLN A 43 -11.18 -6.02 -5.39
CA GLN A 43 -12.18 -5.01 -5.72
C GLN A 43 -12.23 -3.92 -4.65
N VAL A 44 -12.41 -2.69 -5.11
CA VAL A 44 -12.74 -1.52 -4.30
C VAL A 44 -13.98 -0.89 -4.94
N ASN A 45 -15.05 -0.74 -4.17
CA ASN A 45 -16.27 -0.06 -4.62
C ASN A 45 -16.68 1.00 -3.60
N GLY A 46 -17.47 1.96 -4.07
CA GLY A 46 -18.07 3.00 -3.24
C GLY A 46 -17.39 4.35 -3.41
N GLU A 47 -18.03 5.35 -2.83
CA GLU A 47 -17.71 6.77 -2.95
C GLU A 47 -18.33 7.50 -1.76
N ASN A 48 -17.98 8.77 -1.58
CA ASN A 48 -18.60 9.64 -0.56
C ASN A 48 -18.56 9.02 0.85
N GLY A 49 -17.40 8.46 1.21
CA GLY A 49 -17.14 7.92 2.55
C GLY A 49 -17.72 6.53 2.83
N LYS A 50 -18.35 5.87 1.86
CA LYS A 50 -18.87 4.50 2.02
C LYS A 50 -18.17 3.56 1.04
N TYR A 51 -17.24 2.76 1.55
CA TYR A 51 -16.41 1.88 0.71
C TYR A 51 -16.53 0.42 1.10
N VAL A 52 -16.44 -0.46 0.10
CA VAL A 52 -16.34 -1.90 0.26
C VAL A 52 -15.07 -2.37 -0.43
N VAL A 53 -14.14 -2.92 0.35
CA VAL A 53 -12.89 -3.51 -0.14
C VAL A 53 -12.93 -5.02 0.05
N THR A 54 -12.75 -5.78 -1.02
CA THR A 54 -12.66 -7.24 -0.97
C THR A 54 -11.31 -7.72 -1.48
N GLY A 55 -10.79 -8.76 -0.85
CA GLY A 55 -9.52 -9.33 -1.23
C GLY A 55 -9.22 -10.62 -0.49
N GLU A 56 -7.97 -11.04 -0.61
CA GLU A 56 -7.41 -12.19 0.08
C GLU A 56 -6.18 -11.78 0.88
N SER A 57 -5.95 -12.48 1.99
CA SER A 57 -4.77 -12.33 2.82
C SER A 57 -4.22 -13.68 3.24
N ARG A 58 -2.90 -13.78 3.42
CA ARG A 58 -2.22 -14.96 3.99
C ARG A 58 -1.25 -14.56 5.10
N THR A 59 -1.78 -13.89 6.12
CA THR A 59 -1.01 -13.36 7.24
C THR A 59 -0.30 -14.46 8.02
N LYS A 60 0.85 -14.16 8.65
CA LYS A 60 1.59 -15.13 9.48
C LYS A 60 0.92 -15.35 10.83
N ASN A 61 0.32 -14.30 11.38
CA ASN A 61 -0.22 -14.28 12.75
C ASN A 61 -1.76 -14.45 12.82
N GLY A 62 -2.43 -14.72 11.69
CA GLY A 62 -3.88 -14.92 11.65
C GLY A 62 -4.70 -13.64 11.78
N HIS A 63 -4.05 -12.48 11.64
CA HIS A 63 -4.70 -11.18 11.64
C HIS A 63 -3.84 -10.16 10.90
N PHE A 64 -4.48 -9.10 10.43
CA PHE A 64 -3.85 -7.90 9.90
C PHE A 64 -4.53 -6.67 10.47
N TYR A 65 -4.02 -5.50 10.10
CA TYR A 65 -4.52 -4.20 10.53
C TYR A 65 -4.81 -3.34 9.31
N TYR A 66 -5.68 -2.35 9.50
CA TYR A 66 -5.83 -1.28 8.55
C TYR A 66 -6.11 0.06 9.21
N VAL A 67 -5.67 1.12 8.55
CA VAL A 67 -6.03 2.52 8.82
C VAL A 67 -6.59 3.13 7.54
N VAL A 68 -7.34 4.23 7.66
CA VAL A 68 -7.74 5.04 6.50
C VAL A 68 -7.32 6.48 6.74
N GLU A 69 -6.65 7.09 5.77
CA GLU A 69 -6.08 8.43 5.87
C GLU A 69 -6.30 9.24 4.58
N ASP A 70 -6.17 10.56 4.68
CA ASP A 70 -6.16 11.49 3.54
C ASP A 70 -4.80 12.15 3.28
N GLY A 71 -3.76 11.70 4.01
CA GLY A 71 -2.41 12.26 4.00
C GLY A 71 -2.18 13.40 5.01
N HIS A 72 -3.24 13.95 5.61
CA HIS A 72 -3.16 14.92 6.70
C HIS A 72 -3.68 14.36 8.03
N ASN A 73 -4.75 13.57 7.96
CA ASN A 73 -5.48 13.01 9.08
C ASN A 73 -5.73 11.53 8.90
N GLU A 74 -5.81 10.83 10.03
CA GLU A 74 -6.40 9.50 10.10
C GLU A 74 -7.92 9.65 10.16
N LEU A 75 -8.60 9.22 9.09
CA LEU A 75 -10.06 9.24 8.95
C LEU A 75 -10.72 8.04 9.65
N VAL A 76 -10.02 6.91 9.68
CA VAL A 76 -10.41 5.72 10.44
C VAL A 76 -9.21 5.19 11.19
N SER A 77 -9.33 5.16 12.51
CA SER A 77 -8.29 4.61 13.36
C SER A 77 -8.05 3.13 13.16
N GLU A 78 -6.83 2.72 13.52
CA GLU A 78 -6.34 1.36 13.34
C GLU A 78 -7.36 0.32 13.82
N LYS A 79 -7.67 -0.61 12.92
CA LYS A 79 -8.57 -1.73 13.18
C LYS A 79 -7.89 -3.04 12.85
N GLN A 80 -7.96 -3.97 13.79
CA GLN A 80 -7.49 -5.34 13.60
C GLN A 80 -8.58 -6.20 12.94
N VAL A 81 -8.18 -7.05 12.00
CA VAL A 81 -9.04 -7.98 11.26
C VAL A 81 -8.47 -9.38 11.39
N HIS A 82 -9.28 -10.32 11.89
CA HIS A 82 -8.90 -11.73 12.00
C HIS A 82 -9.12 -12.46 10.67
N THR A 83 -8.16 -13.27 10.27
CA THR A 83 -8.23 -14.07 9.05
C THR A 83 -8.71 -15.49 9.37
N LYS A 84 -9.34 -16.17 8.41
CA LYS A 84 -9.81 -17.55 8.60
C LYS A 84 -8.70 -18.59 8.37
N ALA A 85 -7.59 -18.18 7.75
CA ALA A 85 -6.42 -19.00 7.50
C ALA A 85 -5.14 -18.18 7.74
N VAL A 86 -4.03 -18.89 7.91
CA VAL A 86 -2.68 -18.33 8.09
C VAL A 86 -1.76 -18.79 6.97
N PHE A 87 -0.62 -18.12 6.82
CA PHE A 87 0.43 -18.50 5.89
C PHE A 87 0.74 -20.01 5.97
N PRO A 88 0.84 -20.74 4.84
CA PRO A 88 0.87 -20.24 3.45
C PRO A 88 -0.51 -20.09 2.78
N SER A 89 -1.61 -20.42 3.47
CA SER A 89 -2.96 -20.44 2.91
C SER A 89 -3.59 -19.06 2.81
N TRP A 90 -4.26 -18.78 1.69
CA TRP A 90 -5.04 -17.57 1.49
C TRP A 90 -6.42 -17.68 2.14
N SER A 91 -6.89 -16.57 2.72
CA SER A 91 -8.24 -16.38 3.24
C SER A 91 -8.83 -15.11 2.66
N THR A 92 -10.08 -15.19 2.22
CA THR A 92 -10.83 -14.01 1.79
C THR A 92 -11.14 -13.09 2.97
N PHE A 93 -11.21 -11.79 2.69
CA PHE A 93 -11.69 -10.75 3.60
C PHE A 93 -12.63 -9.79 2.86
N ARG A 94 -13.47 -9.11 3.64
CA ARG A 94 -14.32 -8.02 3.17
C ARG A 94 -14.35 -6.93 4.24
N LEU A 95 -13.96 -5.72 3.86
CA LEU A 95 -13.96 -4.55 4.74
C LEU A 95 -15.06 -3.59 4.29
N GLU A 96 -15.85 -3.15 5.25
CA GLU A 96 -16.78 -2.03 5.08
C GLU A 96 -16.21 -0.83 5.83
N VAL A 97 -15.91 0.22 5.08
CA VAL A 97 -15.35 1.47 5.59
C VAL A 97 -16.43 2.52 5.49
N ASN A 98 -16.75 3.15 6.62
CA ASN A 98 -17.72 4.22 6.70
C ASN A 98 -17.04 5.43 7.35
N ILE A 99 -16.97 6.54 6.61
CA ILE A 99 -16.38 7.82 7.00
C ILE A 99 -17.49 8.86 6.85
N PRO A 100 -17.79 9.67 7.89
CA PRO A 100 -18.73 10.77 7.74
C PRO A 100 -18.27 11.72 6.63
N GLU A 101 -19.17 12.16 5.75
CA GLU A 101 -18.83 13.04 4.62
C GLU A 101 -18.13 14.34 5.05
N ARG A 102 -18.49 14.87 6.23
CA ARG A 102 -17.85 16.06 6.82
C ARG A 102 -16.38 15.88 7.19
N ASP A 103 -15.94 14.63 7.32
CA ASP A 103 -14.56 14.28 7.69
C ASP A 103 -13.75 13.93 6.42
N LEU A 104 -14.38 13.87 5.24
CA LEU A 104 -13.69 13.63 3.97
C LEU A 104 -12.90 14.88 3.54
N PRO A 105 -11.76 14.70 2.84
CA PRO A 105 -11.00 15.83 2.31
C PRO A 105 -11.81 16.54 1.22
N GLU A 106 -11.73 17.88 1.20
CA GLU A 106 -12.36 18.68 0.14
C GLU A 106 -11.71 18.45 -1.23
N ASN A 107 -10.41 18.20 -1.24
CA ASN A 107 -9.63 17.82 -2.42
C ASN A 107 -8.49 16.91 -1.97
N GLY A 108 -8.32 15.76 -2.62
CA GLY A 108 -7.28 14.80 -2.26
C GLY A 108 -7.68 13.36 -2.54
N ALA A 109 -7.00 12.43 -1.88
CA ALA A 109 -7.28 11.01 -2.00
C ALA A 109 -7.56 10.41 -0.62
N VAL A 110 -8.54 9.51 -0.57
CA VAL A 110 -8.79 8.67 0.60
C VAL A 110 -8.07 7.35 0.38
N ILE A 111 -7.13 7.02 1.25
CA ILE A 111 -6.26 5.84 1.13
C ILE A 111 -6.50 4.91 2.32
N LEU A 112 -6.77 3.65 2.03
CA LEU A 112 -6.75 2.57 3.02
C LEU A 112 -5.38 1.90 3.01
N TYR A 113 -4.79 1.72 4.18
CA TYR A 113 -3.48 1.06 4.31
C TYR A 113 -3.65 -0.29 5.00
N LEU A 114 -3.42 -1.39 4.30
CA LEU A 114 -3.41 -2.76 4.86
C LEU A 114 -2.00 -3.11 5.34
N PHE A 115 -1.85 -3.74 6.51
CA PHE A 115 -0.53 -4.15 7.00
C PHE A 115 -0.56 -5.23 8.09
N GLU A 116 0.59 -5.84 8.35
CA GLU A 116 0.84 -6.68 9.53
C GLU A 116 1.75 -5.94 10.53
N ARG A 117 1.77 -6.39 11.79
CA ARG A 117 2.77 -5.97 12.77
C ARG A 117 3.70 -7.14 13.10
N ASN A 118 5.01 -6.90 13.18
CA ASN A 118 5.96 -7.88 13.69
C ASN A 118 5.92 -7.96 15.23
N LYS A 119 6.79 -8.78 15.83
CA LYS A 119 6.82 -8.99 17.29
C LYS A 119 7.24 -7.74 18.06
N GLU A 120 8.01 -6.88 17.41
CA GLU A 120 8.47 -5.59 17.90
C GLU A 120 7.43 -4.48 17.69
N GLY A 121 6.27 -4.81 17.13
CA GLY A 121 5.17 -3.87 16.86
C GLY A 121 5.39 -3.02 15.61
N GLN A 122 6.41 -3.26 14.81
CA GLN A 122 6.69 -2.50 13.59
C GLN A 122 5.75 -2.92 12.46
N ILE A 123 5.31 -1.95 11.66
CA ILE A 123 4.50 -2.18 10.46
C ILE A 123 5.35 -2.91 9.42
N ILE A 124 4.83 -4.02 8.91
CA ILE A 124 5.41 -4.80 7.82
C ILE A 124 4.33 -5.13 6.79
N ASN A 125 4.74 -5.48 5.58
CA ASN A 125 3.84 -5.94 4.52
C ASN A 125 2.72 -4.94 4.17
N GLY A 126 3.03 -3.65 4.27
CA GLY A 126 2.12 -2.56 3.92
C GLY A 126 1.64 -2.62 2.48
N LEU A 127 0.35 -2.34 2.26
CA LEU A 127 -0.25 -2.18 0.94
C LEU A 127 -1.23 -0.99 0.97
N PRO A 128 -0.88 0.15 0.34
CA PRO A 128 -1.81 1.25 0.15
C PRO A 128 -2.85 0.91 -0.92
N VAL A 129 -4.11 1.27 -0.65
CA VAL A 129 -5.27 1.01 -1.50
C VAL A 129 -6.04 2.31 -1.62
N LYS A 130 -6.05 2.89 -2.83
CA LYS A 130 -6.84 4.11 -3.08
C LYS A 130 -8.33 3.78 -3.06
N LEU A 131 -9.08 4.43 -2.17
CA LEU A 131 -10.53 4.29 -2.08
C LEU A 131 -11.23 5.28 -3.00
N GLU A 132 -10.80 6.55 -2.97
CA GLU A 132 -11.42 7.63 -3.74
C GLU A 132 -10.41 8.74 -4.03
N THR A 133 -10.63 9.48 -5.11
CA THR A 133 -9.99 10.78 -5.35
C THR A 133 -11.09 11.82 -5.46
N ILE A 134 -11.10 12.77 -4.54
CA ILE A 134 -12.09 13.84 -4.45
C ILE A 134 -11.46 15.09 -5.07
N GLN A 135 -12.17 15.70 -6.01
CA GLN A 135 -11.79 16.96 -6.64
C GLN A 135 -12.99 17.90 -6.58
N GLN A 136 -12.80 19.10 -6.04
CA GLN A 136 -13.80 20.16 -6.18
C GLN A 136 -13.87 20.60 -7.65
N SER A 137 -15.08 20.55 -8.20
CA SER A 137 -15.44 21.08 -9.52
C SER A 137 -15.63 22.58 -9.52
#